data_AF-A0A858ST30-F1
#
_entry.id   AF-A0A858ST30-F1
#
_cell.length_a   1.000
_cell.length_b   1.000
_cell.length_c   1.000
_cell.angle_alpha   90.00
_cell.angle_beta   90.00
_cell.angle_gamma   90.00
#
_symmetry.space_group_name_H-M   'P 1'
#
loop_
_entity.id
_entity.type
_entity.pdbx_description
1 polymer ?
#
loop_
_entity_poly.entity_id
_entity_poly.type
_entity_poly.pdbx_seq_one_letter_code
_entity_poly.pdbx_strand_id
1 'polypeptide(L)'
;MVDDLEPCAEAAEPPDKDQVRAFLENLTGPSRGRIVWLSSDHPHISVDAERMLRVVSADGGKPATDNRALLRWSGETYEIEALPGTDIWVNGRQVGSAHLIHGDMIEFGEDGPMSRYRLCRNCYPTRWPVEEILSDTMAYARSSRRPFGPRLTNAFFEAGRRLLLETSLLFRLTVIAVLIVLTTVVALQWQSDRLIRQAIGEEALRLEAITTALAETRRQALSADELALLREQLDLQLAGNADRLTRLERRLDASARVIRETTASVAFLQGAYGLRETESGRLLRHVLNAEGVPLQTPFGKPLVDVEGNGDPLEFQFTGTGFLLTGSGYLVTNRHVALPWTSGDRMRAFREGGFEPEMLRLMVFLPGLSDPVDATFLAAGGTADLALLSVPREASEGRGLSLSESPLETGDEVIVMGFPTGLRALLAQAGQPFLTKLEDAGETDFWTVAARLSEQGKIAPLASRGIIAQITPMAVIYDAETTIGGSGGPALDSDGTVVAINTAILPEFGGANIGVPVAELHRLLDAMAED
;
A
#
# COMPACT_ATOMS: atom_id res chain seq x y z
N MET A 1 -28.41 49.26 1.96
CA MET A 1 -27.38 50.04 2.67
C MET A 1 -26.55 50.69 1.59
N VAL A 2 -26.78 51.98 1.42
CA VAL A 2 -26.12 52.82 0.42
C VAL A 2 -24.76 53.15 1.01
N ASP A 3 -23.69 52.68 0.38
CA ASP A 3 -22.32 53.09 0.68
C ASP A 3 -21.53 53.14 -0.63
N ASP A 4 -21.38 54.37 -1.11
CA ASP A 4 -20.16 54.98 -1.64
C ASP A 4 -19.16 54.06 -2.34
N LEU A 5 -19.36 53.91 -3.66
CA LEU A 5 -18.27 53.66 -4.59
C LEU A 5 -17.77 55.03 -5.09
N GLU A 6 -16.58 55.42 -4.61
CA GLU A 6 -15.79 56.53 -5.16
C GLU A 6 -15.80 56.47 -6.70
N PRO A 7 -16.06 57.59 -7.40
CA PRO A 7 -15.95 57.60 -8.85
C PRO A 7 -14.49 57.42 -9.24
N CYS A 8 -14.17 56.23 -9.74
CA CYS A 8 -12.89 55.91 -10.37
C CYS A 8 -12.53 56.98 -11.41
N ALA A 9 -11.50 57.75 -11.08
CA ALA A 9 -10.64 58.58 -11.94
C ALA A 9 -11.28 59.15 -13.20
N GLU A 10 -11.56 60.46 -13.17
CA GLU A 10 -11.79 61.34 -14.31
C GLU A 10 -11.10 60.85 -15.59
N ALA A 11 -11.83 60.11 -16.42
CA ALA A 11 -11.59 60.14 -17.85
C ALA A 11 -12.00 61.56 -18.27
N ALA A 12 -11.02 62.46 -18.36
CA ALA A 12 -11.24 63.85 -18.72
C ALA A 12 -12.16 63.88 -19.96
N GLU A 13 -13.39 64.35 -19.78
CA GLU A 13 -14.33 64.55 -20.88
C GLU A 13 -13.62 65.37 -21.96
N PRO A 14 -13.76 64.99 -23.24
CA PRO A 14 -13.05 65.68 -24.31
C PRO A 14 -13.43 67.17 -24.30
N PRO A 15 -12.46 68.09 -24.36
CA PRO A 15 -12.77 69.50 -24.56
C PRO A 15 -13.31 69.64 -25.98
N ASP A 16 -14.64 69.72 -26.08
CA ASP A 16 -15.43 69.82 -27.32
C ASP A 16 -15.34 68.59 -28.26
N LYS A 17 -16.41 67.78 -28.30
CA LYS A 17 -16.45 66.49 -29.02
C LYS A 17 -16.26 66.62 -30.54
N ASP A 18 -16.52 67.81 -31.09
CA ASP A 18 -16.48 68.05 -32.54
C ASP A 18 -15.08 68.44 -33.06
N GLN A 19 -14.08 68.64 -32.20
CA GLN A 19 -12.72 69.06 -32.61
C GLN A 19 -11.61 68.03 -32.35
N VAL A 20 -11.89 66.95 -31.61
CA VAL A 20 -10.86 65.94 -31.27
C VAL A 20 -10.67 64.95 -32.43
N ARG A 21 -9.43 64.80 -32.91
CA ARG A 21 -9.08 63.94 -34.07
C ARG A 21 -8.40 62.63 -33.67
N ALA A 22 -7.63 62.65 -32.58
CA ALA A 22 -6.94 61.49 -32.05
C ALA A 22 -6.69 61.64 -30.55
N PHE A 23 -6.25 60.56 -29.90
CA PHE A 23 -5.76 60.62 -28.53
C PHE A 23 -4.57 59.69 -28.32
N LEU A 24 -3.81 60.00 -27.27
CA LEU A 24 -2.72 59.19 -26.73
C LEU A 24 -3.19 58.57 -25.40
N GLU A 25 -3.24 57.24 -25.33
CA GLU A 25 -3.52 56.52 -24.08
C GLU A 25 -2.21 56.18 -23.38
N ASN A 26 -1.98 56.70 -22.18
CA ASN A 26 -0.76 56.44 -21.43
C ASN A 26 -0.81 55.06 -20.77
N LEU A 27 0.09 54.16 -21.17
CA LEU A 27 0.14 52.77 -20.72
C LEU A 27 1.16 52.55 -19.58
N THR A 28 2.12 53.45 -19.42
CA THR A 28 3.14 53.38 -18.36
C THR A 28 3.44 54.75 -17.74
N GLY A 29 4.22 54.77 -16.66
CA GLY A 29 4.61 56.00 -15.97
C GLY A 29 3.54 56.56 -15.03
N PRO A 30 3.78 57.73 -14.41
CA PRO A 30 2.84 58.38 -13.49
C PRO A 30 1.55 58.87 -14.19
N SER A 31 1.56 58.96 -15.51
CA SER A 31 0.37 59.23 -16.34
C SER A 31 -0.46 57.99 -16.66
N ARG A 32 -0.10 56.79 -16.18
CA ARG A 32 -0.75 55.53 -16.57
C ARG A 32 -2.27 55.57 -16.37
N GLY A 33 -3.00 55.21 -17.43
CA GLY A 33 -4.46 55.22 -17.47
C GLY A 33 -5.09 56.57 -17.86
N ARG A 34 -4.29 57.64 -18.00
CA ARG A 34 -4.78 58.94 -18.49
C ARG A 34 -4.75 59.01 -20.01
N ILE A 35 -5.78 59.63 -20.56
CA ILE A 35 -5.91 59.92 -21.99
C ILE A 35 -5.49 61.37 -22.25
N VAL A 36 -4.68 61.58 -23.26
CA VAL A 36 -4.26 62.91 -23.71
C VAL A 36 -4.85 63.16 -25.10
N TRP A 37 -5.71 64.16 -25.19
CA TRP A 37 -6.49 64.48 -26.38
C TRP A 37 -5.68 65.32 -27.39
N LEU A 38 -5.80 65.01 -28.68
CA LEU A 38 -5.19 65.76 -29.79
C LEU A 38 -6.29 66.42 -30.63
N SER A 39 -6.38 67.75 -30.53
CA SER A 39 -7.36 68.57 -31.25
C SER A 39 -6.73 69.61 -32.19
N SER A 40 -5.47 70.00 -31.98
CA SER A 40 -4.78 70.98 -32.82
C SER A 40 -4.08 70.36 -34.03
N ASP A 41 -3.82 71.15 -35.08
CA ASP A 41 -3.09 70.71 -36.27
C ASP A 41 -1.59 70.48 -36.01
N HIS A 42 -1.01 71.23 -35.06
CA HIS A 42 0.42 71.19 -34.73
C HIS A 42 0.67 71.09 -33.21
N PRO A 43 0.23 70.03 -32.52
CA PRO A 43 0.48 69.90 -31.08
C PRO A 43 1.96 69.60 -30.79
N HIS A 44 2.53 70.31 -29.82
CA HIS A 44 3.80 69.92 -29.22
C HIS A 44 3.55 68.97 -28.06
N ILE A 45 4.30 67.87 -28.01
CA ILE A 45 4.30 66.96 -26.86
C ILE A 45 5.46 67.35 -25.95
N SER A 46 5.13 67.62 -24.70
CA SER A 46 6.09 67.87 -23.62
C SER A 46 5.98 66.78 -22.57
N VAL A 47 7.12 66.46 -21.94
CA VAL A 47 7.18 65.59 -20.77
C VAL A 47 7.75 66.44 -19.64
N ASP A 48 6.93 66.73 -18.64
CA ASP A 48 7.33 67.58 -17.52
C ASP A 48 8.30 66.86 -16.55
N ALA A 49 8.83 67.60 -15.57
CA ALA A 49 9.74 67.07 -14.55
C ALA A 49 9.14 65.93 -13.71
N GLU A 50 7.81 65.80 -13.68
CA GLU A 50 7.07 64.73 -13.02
C GLU A 50 6.86 63.51 -13.94
N ARG A 51 7.47 63.52 -15.13
CA ARG A 51 7.33 62.50 -16.19
C ARG A 51 5.89 62.35 -16.69
N MET A 52 5.10 63.42 -16.63
CA MET A 52 3.74 63.45 -17.15
C MET A 52 3.70 63.98 -18.58
N LEU A 53 2.90 63.32 -19.42
CA LEU A 53 2.72 63.73 -20.81
C LEU A 53 1.72 64.89 -20.90
N ARG A 54 2.11 66.00 -21.54
CA ARG A 54 1.24 67.15 -21.79
C ARG A 54 1.30 67.61 -23.23
N VAL A 55 0.14 67.95 -23.79
CA VAL A 55 0.01 68.59 -25.10
C VAL A 55 0.03 70.11 -24.90
N VAL A 56 0.92 70.78 -25.62
CA VAL A 56 1.05 72.24 -25.63
C VAL A 56 0.73 72.75 -27.02
N SER A 57 -0.23 73.66 -27.15
CA SER A 57 -0.58 74.31 -28.42
C SER A 57 0.42 75.42 -28.75
N ALA A 58 0.77 75.56 -30.03
CA ALA A 58 1.86 76.43 -30.51
C ALA A 58 1.59 77.95 -30.46
N ASP A 59 0.46 78.40 -29.92
CA ASP A 59 0.11 79.82 -29.86
C ASP A 59 0.75 80.51 -28.64
N GLY A 60 2.03 80.88 -28.79
CA GLY A 60 2.67 81.94 -28.01
C GLY A 60 3.85 81.53 -27.12
N GLY A 61 5.07 81.53 -27.68
CA GLY A 61 6.32 81.57 -26.91
C GLY A 61 7.33 80.48 -27.27
N LYS A 62 8.64 80.80 -27.19
CA LYS A 62 9.78 79.92 -27.53
C LYS A 62 9.61 78.48 -27.01
N PRO A 63 10.13 77.46 -27.72
CA PRO A 63 10.05 76.07 -27.28
C PRO A 63 10.60 75.94 -25.86
N ALA A 64 9.77 75.51 -24.93
CA ALA A 64 10.21 75.10 -23.61
C ALA A 64 11.19 73.93 -23.77
N THR A 65 12.23 73.87 -22.92
CA THR A 65 13.26 72.82 -22.93
C THR A 65 12.72 71.40 -22.76
N ASP A 66 11.43 71.26 -22.44
CA ASP A 66 10.76 70.01 -22.11
C ASP A 66 9.92 69.45 -23.27
N ASN A 67 9.90 70.12 -24.43
CA ASN A 67 9.24 69.63 -25.65
C ASN A 67 10.05 68.49 -26.28
N ARG A 68 9.41 67.34 -26.49
CA ARG A 68 10.01 66.11 -27.02
C ARG A 68 9.62 65.81 -28.46
N ALA A 69 8.40 66.12 -28.86
CA ALA A 69 7.90 65.81 -30.20
C ALA A 69 7.04 66.95 -30.74
N LEU A 70 7.07 67.13 -32.06
CA LEU A 70 6.04 67.86 -32.79
C LEU A 70 5.16 66.85 -33.52
N LEU A 71 3.85 66.98 -33.36
CA LEU A 71 2.87 66.25 -34.17
C LEU A 71 2.34 67.20 -35.24
N ARG A 72 2.18 66.71 -36.46
CA ARG A 72 1.59 67.46 -37.58
C ARG A 72 0.45 66.67 -38.18
N TRP A 73 -0.73 67.27 -38.26
CA TRP A 73 -1.87 66.64 -38.93
C TRP A 73 -1.67 66.62 -40.45
N SER A 74 -1.65 65.43 -41.05
CA SER A 74 -1.44 65.24 -42.49
C SER A 74 -2.75 65.13 -43.31
N GLY A 75 -3.91 65.30 -42.67
CA GLY A 75 -5.24 65.20 -43.29
C GLY A 75 -6.01 63.96 -42.86
N GLU A 76 -5.33 62.82 -42.68
CA GLU A 76 -5.93 61.54 -42.24
C GLU A 76 -5.37 61.04 -40.91
N THR A 77 -4.14 61.41 -40.56
CA THR A 77 -3.48 61.02 -39.31
C THR A 77 -2.45 62.06 -38.88
N TYR A 78 -1.82 61.87 -37.72
CA TYR A 78 -0.68 62.67 -37.28
C TYR A 78 0.65 62.04 -37.74
N GLU A 79 1.54 62.88 -38.25
CA GLU A 79 2.96 62.59 -38.39
C GLU A 79 3.69 63.09 -37.14
N ILE A 80 4.50 62.24 -36.51
CA ILE A 80 5.32 62.61 -35.36
C ILE A 80 6.75 62.90 -35.81
N GLU A 81 7.32 64.00 -35.33
CA GLU A 81 8.69 64.42 -35.59
C GLU A 81 9.41 64.68 -34.26
N ALA A 82 10.62 64.13 -34.11
CA ALA A 82 11.44 64.31 -32.93
C ALA A 82 12.13 65.67 -32.95
N LEU A 83 12.09 66.41 -31.82
CA LEU A 83 12.78 67.70 -31.72
C LEU A 83 14.29 67.50 -31.51
N PRO A 84 15.14 68.47 -31.89
CA PRO A 84 16.59 68.34 -31.79
C PRO A 84 17.05 68.02 -30.36
N GLY A 85 17.78 66.91 -30.19
CA GLY A 85 18.28 66.46 -28.88
C GLY A 85 17.33 65.55 -28.11
N THR A 86 16.27 65.05 -28.75
CA THR A 86 15.30 64.12 -28.14
C THR A 86 15.12 62.88 -29.00
N ASP A 87 14.96 61.72 -28.34
CA ASP A 87 14.74 60.45 -29.01
C ASP A 87 13.29 59.99 -28.82
N ILE A 88 12.65 59.59 -29.92
CA ILE A 88 11.30 59.01 -29.93
C ILE A 88 11.39 57.61 -30.53
N TRP A 89 10.70 56.66 -29.90
CA TRP A 89 10.52 55.32 -30.46
C TRP A 89 9.07 55.11 -30.85
N VAL A 90 8.86 54.63 -32.06
CA VAL A 90 7.55 54.16 -32.52
C VAL A 90 7.65 52.65 -32.75
N ASN A 91 6.80 51.89 -32.06
CA ASN A 91 6.79 50.43 -32.04
C ASN A 91 8.16 49.81 -31.72
N GLY A 92 8.92 50.45 -30.81
CA GLY A 92 10.24 50.00 -30.36
C GLY A 92 11.41 50.32 -31.29
N ARG A 93 11.19 51.07 -32.39
CA ARG A 93 12.25 51.57 -33.28
C ARG A 93 12.44 53.07 -33.12
N GLN A 94 13.69 53.52 -32.99
CA GLN A 94 14.01 54.94 -32.90
C GLN A 94 13.76 55.61 -34.25
N VAL A 95 12.98 56.68 -34.26
CA VAL A 95 12.58 57.38 -35.49
C VAL A 95 12.79 58.88 -35.33
N GLY A 96 13.30 59.53 -36.38
CA GLY A 96 13.37 61.00 -36.46
C GLY A 96 12.02 61.60 -36.87
N SER A 97 11.31 60.94 -37.78
CA SER A 97 9.90 61.20 -38.09
C SER A 97 9.18 59.92 -38.49
N ALA A 98 7.88 59.83 -38.21
CA ALA A 98 7.05 58.69 -38.59
C ALA A 98 5.57 59.09 -38.77
N HIS A 99 4.89 58.47 -39.73
CA HIS A 99 3.44 58.57 -39.84
C HIS A 99 2.79 57.61 -38.84
N LEU A 100 1.93 58.13 -37.96
CA LEU A 100 1.28 57.31 -36.93
C LEU A 100 0.06 56.60 -37.51
N ILE A 101 -0.09 55.32 -37.18
CA ILE A 101 -1.23 54.48 -37.52
C ILE A 101 -1.97 54.12 -36.23
N HIS A 102 -3.29 53.94 -36.31
CA HIS A 102 -4.10 53.51 -35.17
C HIS A 102 -3.51 52.26 -34.52
N GLY A 103 -3.20 52.34 -33.22
CA GLY A 103 -2.59 51.25 -32.44
C GLY A 103 -1.07 51.37 -32.23
N ASP A 104 -0.42 52.35 -32.86
CA ASP A 104 1.03 52.55 -32.71
C ASP A 104 1.42 52.88 -31.27
N MET A 105 2.53 52.29 -30.83
CA MET A 105 3.12 52.48 -29.51
C MET A 105 4.23 53.52 -29.60
N ILE A 106 4.16 54.57 -28.79
CA ILE A 106 5.10 55.68 -28.80
C ILE A 106 5.78 55.76 -27.43
N GLU A 107 7.12 55.76 -27.41
CA GLU A 107 7.92 56.06 -26.23
C GLU A 107 8.62 57.42 -26.40
N PHE A 108 8.42 58.31 -25.43
CA PHE A 108 8.94 59.69 -25.46
C PHE A 108 10.23 59.82 -24.63
N GLY A 109 11.35 59.24 -25.08
CA GLY A 109 12.60 59.25 -24.32
C GLY A 109 12.72 58.12 -23.29
N GLU A 110 13.88 58.01 -22.64
CA GLU A 110 14.11 57.03 -21.55
C GLU A 110 13.30 57.35 -20.28
N ASP A 111 12.94 58.62 -20.08
CA ASP A 111 12.20 59.12 -18.91
C ASP A 111 10.70 59.33 -19.17
N GLY A 112 10.22 59.19 -20.41
CA GLY A 112 8.83 59.47 -20.78
C GLY A 112 7.88 58.27 -20.64
N PRO A 113 6.57 58.50 -20.48
CA PRO A 113 5.58 57.44 -20.47
C PRO A 113 5.44 56.84 -21.88
N MET A 114 5.13 55.56 -21.93
CA MET A 114 4.73 54.89 -23.16
C MET A 114 3.25 55.16 -23.42
N SER A 115 2.94 55.69 -24.60
CA SER A 115 1.58 56.00 -25.01
C SER A 115 1.19 55.22 -26.24
N ARG A 116 -0.10 54.91 -26.38
CA ARG A 116 -0.65 54.35 -27.61
C ARG A 116 -1.44 55.40 -28.35
N TYR A 117 -1.20 55.50 -29.65
CA TYR A 117 -1.93 56.39 -30.55
C TYR A 117 -3.23 55.74 -31.05
N ARG A 118 -4.34 56.46 -30.91
CA ARG A 118 -5.68 56.03 -31.34
C ARG A 118 -6.34 57.15 -32.15
N LEU A 119 -6.70 56.83 -33.40
CA LEU A 119 -7.49 57.70 -34.28
C LEU A 119 -8.97 57.68 -33.90
N CYS A 120 -9.60 58.85 -33.81
CA CYS A 120 -11.04 59.01 -33.54
C CYS A 120 -11.80 59.12 -34.87
N ARG A 121 -12.43 58.03 -35.33
CA ARG A 121 -13.30 58.05 -36.53
C ARG A 121 -14.78 58.25 -36.14
N ASN A 122 -15.09 59.35 -35.44
CA ASN A 122 -16.44 59.72 -34.99
C ASN A 122 -17.17 58.72 -34.05
N CYS A 123 -16.49 57.74 -33.46
CA CYS A 123 -17.06 56.85 -32.45
C CYS A 123 -16.05 56.59 -31.32
N TYR A 124 -16.52 56.74 -30.08
CA TYR A 124 -15.74 56.55 -28.85
C TYR A 124 -16.27 55.32 -28.11
N PRO A 125 -15.49 54.23 -27.94
CA PRO A 125 -15.96 53.07 -27.20
C PRO A 125 -15.99 53.37 -25.70
N THR A 126 -17.16 53.27 -25.08
CA THR A 126 -17.33 53.36 -23.62
C THR A 126 -16.89 52.09 -22.88
N ARG A 127 -16.67 50.97 -23.60
CA ARG A 127 -16.21 49.68 -23.08
C ARG A 127 -15.35 48.98 -24.13
N TRP A 128 -14.29 48.32 -23.70
CA TRP A 128 -13.34 47.64 -24.59
C TRP A 128 -13.68 46.15 -24.74
N PRO A 129 -13.66 45.59 -25.96
CA PRO A 129 -13.77 44.15 -26.16
C PRO A 129 -12.54 43.41 -25.64
N VAL A 130 -12.72 42.15 -25.23
CA VAL A 130 -11.65 41.31 -24.66
C VAL A 130 -10.48 41.13 -25.63
N GLU A 131 -10.76 41.00 -26.92
CA GLU A 131 -9.76 40.89 -27.97
C GLU A 131 -8.82 42.11 -28.00
N GLU A 132 -9.37 43.30 -27.76
CA GLU A 132 -8.61 44.54 -27.75
C GLU A 132 -7.79 44.66 -26.46
N ILE A 133 -8.35 44.35 -25.29
CA ILE A 133 -7.59 44.31 -24.03
C ILE A 133 -6.39 43.35 -24.11
N LEU A 134 -6.56 42.18 -24.73
CA LEU A 134 -5.49 41.20 -24.92
C LEU A 134 -4.47 41.65 -25.98
N SER A 135 -4.92 42.26 -27.08
CA SER A 135 -4.06 42.86 -28.10
C SER A 135 -3.19 43.98 -27.52
N ASP A 136 -3.76 44.82 -26.65
CA ASP A 136 -3.09 45.91 -25.95
C ASP A 136 -2.01 45.36 -25.01
N THR A 137 -2.36 44.32 -24.26
CA THR A 137 -1.44 43.62 -23.36
C THR A 137 -0.28 42.98 -24.13
N MET A 138 -0.56 42.36 -25.27
CA MET A 138 0.43 41.70 -26.11
C MET A 138 1.37 42.70 -26.78
N ALA A 139 0.84 43.83 -27.27
CA ALA A 139 1.65 44.89 -27.84
C ALA A 139 2.56 45.55 -26.80
N TYR A 140 2.07 45.78 -25.58
CA TYR A 140 2.90 46.23 -24.46
C TYR A 140 4.01 45.21 -24.12
N ALA A 141 3.66 43.93 -24.02
CA ALA A 141 4.64 42.87 -23.76
C ALA A 141 5.70 42.76 -24.87
N ARG A 142 5.36 43.08 -26.12
CA ARG A 142 6.27 43.01 -27.26
C ARG A 142 7.17 44.24 -27.42
N SER A 143 6.61 45.43 -27.20
CA SER A 143 7.28 46.71 -27.50
C SER A 143 8.02 47.32 -26.31
N SER A 144 7.69 46.94 -25.07
CA SER A 144 8.30 47.53 -23.89
C SER A 144 9.77 47.11 -23.69
N ARG A 145 10.64 48.12 -23.49
CA ARG A 145 12.07 48.00 -23.17
C ARG A 145 12.37 47.52 -21.73
N ARG A 146 11.36 47.23 -20.89
CA ARG A 146 11.54 46.79 -19.49
C ARG A 146 12.02 45.33 -19.38
N PRO A 147 12.69 44.95 -18.27
CA PRO A 147 13.13 43.57 -18.03
C PRO A 147 11.97 42.56 -18.11
N PHE A 148 12.25 41.37 -18.64
CA PHE A 148 11.23 40.38 -19.01
C PHE A 148 10.28 39.99 -17.87
N GLY A 149 10.78 39.79 -16.64
CA GLY A 149 9.99 39.36 -15.48
C GLY A 149 8.92 40.39 -15.03
N PRO A 150 9.31 41.61 -14.65
CA PRO A 150 8.37 42.69 -14.31
C PRO A 150 7.43 43.07 -15.46
N ARG A 151 7.86 42.87 -16.71
CA ARG A 151 7.04 43.14 -17.89
C ARG A 151 5.87 42.16 -18.01
N LEU A 152 6.14 40.86 -17.87
CA LEU A 152 5.11 39.81 -17.97
C LEU A 152 4.08 39.93 -16.85
N THR A 153 4.55 40.05 -15.61
CA THR A 153 3.68 40.18 -14.42
C THR A 153 2.77 41.40 -14.53
N ASN A 154 3.31 42.58 -14.86
CA ASN A 154 2.49 43.78 -15.05
C ASN A 154 1.48 43.65 -16.20
N ALA A 155 1.85 42.98 -17.29
CA ALA A 155 0.95 42.71 -18.41
C ALA A 155 -0.22 41.80 -17.99
N PHE A 156 0.06 40.71 -17.26
CA PHE A 156 -0.98 39.81 -16.74
C PHE A 156 -1.89 40.49 -15.70
N PHE A 157 -1.33 41.27 -14.78
CA PHE A 157 -2.11 42.01 -13.79
C PHE A 157 -2.99 43.10 -14.45
N GLU A 158 -2.47 43.82 -15.46
CA GLU A 158 -3.26 44.83 -16.18
C GLU A 158 -4.39 44.18 -16.99
N ALA A 159 -4.12 43.07 -17.69
CA ALA A 159 -5.15 42.31 -18.38
C ALA A 159 -6.22 41.82 -17.40
N GLY A 160 -5.83 41.25 -16.25
CA GLY A 160 -6.76 40.82 -15.21
C GLY A 160 -7.62 41.97 -14.66
N ARG A 161 -7.00 43.12 -14.36
CA ARG A 161 -7.69 44.32 -13.86
C ARG A 161 -8.69 44.87 -14.87
N ARG A 162 -8.28 45.05 -16.13
CA ARG A 162 -9.15 45.53 -17.20
C ARG A 162 -10.27 44.54 -17.49
N LEU A 163 -9.99 43.23 -17.45
CA LEU A 163 -11.03 42.20 -17.57
C LEU A 163 -12.05 42.25 -16.44
N LEU A 164 -11.66 42.61 -15.22
CA LEU A 164 -12.55 42.73 -14.07
C LEU A 164 -13.37 44.04 -14.06
N LEU A 165 -12.81 45.15 -14.54
CA LEU A 165 -13.43 46.49 -14.42
C LEU A 165 -14.09 46.99 -15.71
N GLU A 166 -13.56 46.67 -16.89
CA GLU A 166 -13.91 47.34 -18.15
C GLU A 166 -14.75 46.46 -19.10
N THR A 167 -14.92 45.17 -18.79
CA THR A 167 -15.70 44.21 -19.61
C THR A 167 -17.21 44.25 -19.33
N SER A 168 -18.00 43.60 -20.21
CA SER A 168 -19.45 43.49 -20.07
C SER A 168 -19.87 42.57 -18.90
N LEU A 169 -21.07 42.85 -18.35
CA LEU A 169 -21.63 42.08 -17.23
C LEU A 169 -21.88 40.61 -17.60
N LEU A 170 -22.28 40.33 -18.85
CA LEU A 170 -22.46 38.97 -19.37
C LEU A 170 -21.15 38.17 -19.34
N PHE A 171 -20.03 38.76 -19.76
CA PHE A 171 -18.73 38.10 -19.72
C PHE A 171 -18.32 37.71 -18.29
N ARG A 172 -18.52 38.61 -17.32
CA ARG A 172 -18.20 38.35 -15.91
C ARG A 172 -19.03 37.20 -15.35
N LEU A 173 -20.33 37.17 -15.62
CA LEU A 173 -21.21 36.08 -15.19
C LEU A 173 -20.79 34.74 -15.81
N THR A 174 -20.41 34.71 -17.10
CA THR A 174 -19.95 33.47 -17.74
C THR A 174 -18.64 32.96 -17.14
N VAL A 175 -17.70 33.84 -16.80
CA VAL A 175 -16.43 33.44 -16.16
C VAL A 175 -16.69 32.88 -14.76
N ILE A 176 -17.56 33.51 -13.97
CA ILE A 176 -17.94 33.01 -12.63
C ILE A 176 -18.61 31.64 -12.75
N ALA A 177 -19.54 31.46 -13.68
CA ALA A 177 -20.19 30.17 -13.91
C ALA A 177 -19.17 29.06 -14.26
N VAL A 178 -18.22 29.35 -15.14
CA VAL A 178 -17.14 28.41 -15.49
C VAL A 178 -16.26 28.06 -14.28
N LEU A 179 -15.90 29.05 -13.45
CA LEU A 179 -15.14 28.82 -12.23
C LEU A 179 -15.90 27.97 -11.20
N ILE A 180 -17.21 28.19 -11.04
CA ILE A 180 -18.06 27.37 -10.18
C ILE A 180 -18.09 25.92 -10.68
N VAL A 181 -18.27 25.71 -11.99
CA VAL A 181 -18.25 24.36 -12.59
C VAL A 181 -16.90 23.68 -12.36
N LEU A 182 -15.78 24.35 -12.64
CA LEU A 182 -14.44 23.83 -12.39
C LEU A 182 -14.21 23.47 -10.92
N THR A 183 -14.61 24.35 -10.00
CA THR A 183 -14.46 24.11 -8.56
C THR A 183 -15.31 22.92 -8.11
N THR A 184 -16.52 22.79 -8.65
CA THR A 184 -17.41 21.66 -8.37
C THR A 184 -16.82 20.35 -8.87
N VAL A 185 -16.25 20.32 -10.07
CA VAL A 185 -15.57 19.14 -10.63
C VAL A 185 -14.38 18.73 -9.76
N VAL A 186 -13.55 19.69 -9.33
CA VAL A 186 -12.42 19.41 -8.43
C VAL A 186 -12.90 18.86 -7.08
N ALA A 187 -13.97 19.42 -6.52
CA ALA A 187 -14.55 18.93 -5.27
C ALA A 187 -15.09 17.50 -5.39
N LEU A 188 -15.80 17.20 -6.50
CA LEU A 188 -16.30 15.86 -6.80
C LEU A 188 -15.15 14.86 -6.98
N GLN A 189 -14.08 15.24 -7.70
CA GLN A 189 -12.89 14.41 -7.85
C GLN A 189 -12.21 14.15 -6.51
N TRP A 190 -12.05 15.18 -5.67
CA TRP A 190 -11.43 15.02 -4.35
C TRP A 190 -12.25 14.13 -3.42
N GLN A 191 -13.58 14.22 -3.47
CA GLN A 191 -14.46 13.35 -2.71
C GLN A 191 -14.38 11.89 -3.21
N SER A 192 -14.34 11.69 -4.52
CA SER A 192 -14.14 10.36 -5.13
C SER A 192 -12.79 9.75 -4.76
N ASP A 193 -11.71 10.54 -4.82
CA ASP A 193 -10.36 10.10 -4.45
C ASP A 193 -10.27 9.65 -2.99
N ARG A 194 -11.01 10.29 -2.09
CA ARG A 194 -11.04 9.91 -0.66
C ARG A 194 -11.76 8.58 -0.46
N LEU A 195 -12.92 8.38 -1.07
CA LEU A 195 -13.70 7.14 -0.95
C LEU A 195 -12.93 5.94 -1.53
N ILE A 196 -12.30 6.13 -2.70
CA ILE A 196 -11.50 5.08 -3.34
C ILE A 196 -10.30 4.68 -2.48
N ARG A 197 -9.58 5.64 -1.88
CA ARG A 197 -8.43 5.33 -1.01
C ARG A 197 -8.81 4.55 0.25
N GLN A 198 -9.99 4.80 0.81
CA GLN A 198 -10.48 4.05 1.97
C GLN A 198 -10.83 2.60 1.58
N ALA A 199 -11.58 2.40 0.49
CA ALA A 199 -11.92 1.07 -0.01
C ALA A 199 -10.68 0.23 -0.36
N ILE A 200 -9.68 0.83 -1.01
CA ILE A 200 -8.43 0.13 -1.38
C ILE A 200 -7.63 -0.29 -0.14
N GLY A 201 -7.61 0.52 0.93
CA GLY A 201 -6.81 0.22 2.12
C GLY A 201 -7.31 -1.02 2.87
N GLU A 202 -8.63 -1.12 3.07
CA GLU A 202 -9.26 -2.26 3.74
C GLU A 202 -9.18 -3.54 2.89
N GLU A 203 -9.47 -3.45 1.59
CA GLU A 203 -9.34 -4.60 0.67
C GLU A 203 -7.89 -5.09 0.54
N ALA A 204 -6.90 -4.18 0.56
CA ALA A 204 -5.50 -4.55 0.48
C ALA A 204 -5.05 -5.36 1.71
N LEU A 205 -5.42 -4.94 2.92
CA LEU A 205 -5.11 -5.67 4.16
C LEU A 205 -5.80 -7.04 4.18
N ARG A 206 -7.07 -7.08 3.77
CA ARG A 206 -7.87 -8.31 3.64
C ARG A 206 -7.19 -9.33 2.72
N LEU A 207 -6.76 -8.88 1.53
CA LEU A 207 -6.05 -9.71 0.56
C LEU A 207 -4.67 -10.11 1.08
N GLU A 208 -3.90 -9.21 1.67
CA GLU A 208 -2.55 -9.51 2.18
C GLU A 208 -2.59 -10.62 3.26
N ALA A 209 -3.53 -10.54 4.20
CA ALA A 209 -3.70 -11.54 5.26
C ALA A 209 -4.03 -12.94 4.70
N ILE A 210 -5.02 -13.02 3.80
CA ILE A 210 -5.40 -14.29 3.15
C ILE A 210 -4.23 -14.85 2.34
N THR A 211 -3.57 -13.99 1.58
CA THR A 211 -2.54 -14.46 0.66
C THR A 211 -1.27 -14.93 1.36
N THR A 212 -0.90 -14.31 2.48
CA THR A 212 0.20 -14.75 3.33
C THR A 212 -0.10 -16.12 3.94
N ALA A 213 -1.30 -16.29 4.47
CA ALA A 213 -1.74 -17.57 5.03
C ALA A 213 -1.79 -18.68 3.96
N LEU A 214 -2.29 -18.39 2.76
CA LEU A 214 -2.35 -19.35 1.65
C LEU A 214 -0.96 -19.76 1.14
N ALA A 215 -0.02 -18.81 1.09
CA ALA A 215 1.34 -19.09 0.65
C ALA A 215 2.04 -20.08 1.60
N GLU A 216 1.73 -20.03 2.90
CA GLU A 216 2.29 -20.93 3.91
C GLU A 216 1.64 -22.32 3.86
N THR A 217 0.31 -22.40 3.76
CA THR A 217 -0.42 -23.67 3.58
C THR A 217 0.10 -24.44 2.37
N ARG A 218 0.38 -23.75 1.26
CA ARG A 218 0.90 -24.38 0.05
C ARG A 218 2.28 -25.02 0.24
N ARG A 219 3.09 -24.58 1.21
CA ARG A 219 4.36 -25.25 1.54
C ARG A 219 4.17 -26.58 2.25
N GLN A 220 3.01 -26.78 2.88
CA GLN A 220 2.66 -27.96 3.67
C GLN A 220 1.75 -28.93 2.89
N ALA A 221 0.97 -28.43 1.93
CA ALA A 221 0.15 -29.25 1.05
C ALA A 221 1.03 -30.12 0.12
N LEU A 222 0.66 -31.39 -0.05
CA LEU A 222 1.30 -32.31 -0.98
C LEU A 222 0.70 -32.13 -2.38
N SER A 223 1.54 -31.83 -3.37
CA SER A 223 1.15 -31.87 -4.78
C SER A 223 1.58 -33.19 -5.44
N ALA A 224 0.92 -33.58 -6.53
CA ALA A 224 1.33 -34.76 -7.31
C ALA A 224 2.79 -34.66 -7.81
N ASP A 225 3.22 -33.46 -8.21
CA ASP A 225 4.60 -33.21 -8.63
C ASP A 225 5.60 -33.39 -7.48
N GLU A 226 5.21 -33.00 -6.26
CA GLU A 226 6.03 -33.23 -5.07
C GLU A 226 6.12 -34.70 -4.67
N LEU A 227 5.05 -35.48 -4.89
CA LEU A 227 5.05 -36.93 -4.64
C LEU A 227 6.05 -37.64 -5.57
N ALA A 228 6.08 -37.25 -6.85
CA ALA A 228 7.03 -37.76 -7.83
C ALA A 228 8.49 -37.42 -7.44
N LEU A 229 8.74 -36.20 -6.98
CA LEU A 229 10.07 -35.77 -6.50
C LEU A 229 10.50 -36.51 -5.24
N LEU A 230 9.57 -36.75 -4.31
CA LEU A 230 9.83 -37.52 -3.09
C LEU A 230 10.22 -38.97 -3.44
N ARG A 231 9.53 -39.58 -4.42
CA ARG A 231 9.87 -40.90 -4.95
C ARG A 231 11.31 -40.94 -5.49
N GLU A 232 11.74 -39.95 -6.27
CA GLU A 232 13.12 -39.90 -6.79
C GLU A 232 14.16 -39.76 -5.67
N GLN A 233 13.87 -38.94 -4.65
CA GLN A 233 14.76 -38.76 -3.49
C GLN A 233 14.90 -40.02 -2.63
N LEU A 234 13.83 -40.78 -2.45
CA LEU A 234 13.85 -42.03 -1.67
C LEU A 234 14.76 -43.09 -2.32
N ASP A 235 14.76 -43.16 -3.65
CA ASP A 235 15.62 -44.10 -4.38
C ASP A 235 17.11 -43.78 -4.16
N LEU A 236 17.46 -42.49 -4.03
CA LEU A 236 18.83 -42.05 -3.75
C LEU A 236 19.23 -42.28 -2.27
N GLN A 237 18.31 -42.13 -1.31
CA GLN A 237 18.61 -42.31 0.11
C GLN A 237 18.73 -43.78 0.54
N LEU A 238 17.92 -44.68 -0.03
CA LEU A 238 18.01 -46.13 0.26
C LEU A 238 19.37 -46.71 -0.15
N ALA A 239 20.00 -46.16 -1.19
CA ALA A 239 21.34 -46.52 -1.61
C ALA A 239 22.44 -46.08 -0.61
N GLY A 240 22.23 -45.01 0.15
CA GLY A 240 23.23 -44.46 1.09
C GLY A 240 23.12 -44.98 2.53
N ASN A 241 21.91 -45.32 3.00
CA ASN A 241 21.68 -45.72 4.39
C ASN A 241 22.01 -47.19 4.69
N ALA A 242 22.01 -48.06 3.67
CA ALA A 242 22.36 -49.47 3.81
C ALA A 242 23.81 -49.69 4.33
N ASP A 243 24.72 -48.73 4.08
CA ASP A 243 26.13 -48.80 4.47
C ASP A 243 26.42 -48.34 5.92
N ARG A 244 25.46 -47.68 6.58
CA ARG A 244 25.68 -47.02 7.87
C ARG A 244 25.19 -47.84 9.07
N LEU A 245 24.37 -48.87 8.84
CA LEU A 245 23.65 -49.61 9.89
C LEU A 245 24.50 -50.61 10.70
N THR A 246 25.73 -50.93 10.27
CA THR A 246 26.49 -52.07 10.83
C THR A 246 27.38 -51.74 12.05
N ARG A 247 27.28 -50.55 12.68
CA ARG A 247 28.34 -50.07 13.62
C ARG A 247 27.98 -49.68 15.06
N LEU A 248 26.73 -49.74 15.55
CA LEU A 248 26.39 -49.10 16.84
C LEU A 248 25.43 -49.86 17.78
N GLU A 249 25.56 -51.18 17.99
CA GLU A 249 24.46 -51.97 18.60
C GLU A 249 24.24 -51.91 20.13
N ARG A 250 25.22 -51.61 20.99
CA ARG A 250 25.05 -51.89 22.45
C ARG A 250 24.41 -50.82 23.32
N ARG A 251 24.42 -49.54 22.92
CA ARG A 251 23.69 -48.46 23.63
C ARG A 251 22.26 -48.30 23.10
N LEU A 252 21.95 -48.96 21.98
CA LEU A 252 20.65 -48.92 21.33
C LEU A 252 19.57 -49.65 22.11
N ASP A 253 19.88 -50.69 22.90
CA ASP A 253 18.84 -51.53 23.51
C ASP A 253 17.94 -50.79 24.51
N ALA A 254 18.49 -49.89 25.33
CA ALA A 254 17.72 -49.12 26.30
C ALA A 254 16.85 -48.04 25.63
N SER A 255 17.45 -47.21 24.77
CA SER A 255 16.71 -46.20 24.00
C SER A 255 15.69 -46.84 23.06
N ALA A 256 16.01 -47.97 22.43
CA ALA A 256 15.08 -48.70 21.58
C ALA A 256 13.91 -49.31 22.36
N ARG A 257 14.12 -49.66 23.64
CA ARG A 257 13.01 -50.06 24.52
C ARG A 257 12.09 -48.88 24.78
N VAL A 258 12.63 -47.74 25.23
CA VAL A 258 11.85 -46.51 25.45
C VAL A 258 11.07 -46.14 24.20
N ILE A 259 11.74 -46.02 23.05
CA ILE A 259 11.12 -45.70 21.76
C ILE A 259 9.97 -46.65 21.42
N ARG A 260 10.15 -47.97 21.60
CA ARG A 260 9.12 -48.96 21.29
C ARG A 260 7.93 -48.88 22.24
N GLU A 261 8.15 -48.61 23.52
CA GLU A 261 7.11 -48.50 24.55
C GLU A 261 6.32 -47.19 24.42
N THR A 262 6.95 -46.10 23.99
CA THR A 262 6.33 -44.78 23.89
C THR A 262 5.74 -44.46 22.52
N THR A 263 6.15 -45.16 21.46
CA THR A 263 5.65 -44.96 20.08
C THR A 263 4.13 -44.86 20.01
N ALA A 264 3.40 -45.78 20.65
CA ALA A 264 1.93 -45.82 20.58
C ALA A 264 1.25 -44.61 21.23
N SER A 265 1.98 -43.84 22.05
CA SER A 265 1.48 -42.67 22.78
C SER A 265 1.75 -41.36 22.06
N VAL A 266 2.56 -41.34 20.99
CA VAL A 266 2.89 -40.15 20.20
C VAL A 266 2.03 -40.12 18.95
N ALA A 267 1.32 -39.03 18.75
CA ALA A 267 0.28 -38.89 17.74
C ALA A 267 0.65 -37.87 16.66
N PHE A 268 0.24 -38.18 15.42
CA PHE A 268 0.29 -37.25 14.31
C PHE A 268 -1.01 -36.43 14.30
N LEU A 269 -0.90 -35.11 14.32
CA LEU A 269 -2.04 -34.22 14.19
C LEU A 269 -2.15 -33.69 12.78
N GLN A 270 -3.38 -33.67 12.28
CA GLN A 270 -3.73 -33.07 11.01
C GLN A 270 -4.95 -32.18 11.23
N GLY A 271 -4.85 -30.91 10.87
CA GLY A 271 -5.94 -29.97 11.08
C GLY A 271 -6.15 -29.04 9.90
N ALA A 272 -7.32 -28.42 9.87
CA ALA A 272 -7.62 -27.29 9.03
C ALA A 272 -8.43 -26.26 9.80
N TYR A 273 -8.12 -25.00 9.56
CA TYR A 273 -8.90 -23.88 10.04
C TYR A 273 -9.39 -23.02 8.88
N GLY A 274 -10.49 -22.32 9.09
CA GLY A 274 -11.07 -21.39 8.14
C GLY A 274 -11.01 -19.97 8.67
N LEU A 275 -11.47 -19.02 7.84
CA LEU A 275 -11.63 -17.63 8.21
C LEU A 275 -13.11 -17.26 8.10
N ARG A 276 -13.68 -16.79 9.20
CA ARG A 276 -15.04 -16.26 9.29
C ARG A 276 -14.98 -14.75 9.18
N GLU A 277 -15.77 -14.16 8.29
CA GLU A 277 -15.89 -12.70 8.23
C GLU A 277 -16.71 -12.20 9.43
N THR A 278 -16.20 -11.16 10.10
CA THR A 278 -16.78 -10.63 11.34
C THR A 278 -18.15 -9.97 11.09
N GLU A 279 -18.32 -9.31 9.94
CA GLU A 279 -19.55 -8.58 9.61
C GLU A 279 -20.71 -9.52 9.27
N SER A 280 -20.49 -10.49 8.37
CA SER A 280 -21.53 -11.43 7.95
C SER A 280 -21.62 -12.68 8.83
N GLY A 281 -20.61 -12.95 9.65
CA GLY A 281 -20.51 -14.17 10.46
C GLY A 281 -20.38 -15.45 9.64
N ARG A 282 -20.01 -15.38 8.36
CA ARG A 282 -19.91 -16.54 7.45
C ARG A 282 -18.46 -16.86 7.09
N LEU A 283 -18.17 -18.13 6.84
CA LEU A 283 -16.86 -18.59 6.41
C LEU A 283 -16.57 -18.14 4.98
N LEU A 284 -15.33 -17.70 4.73
CA LEU A 284 -14.83 -17.52 3.38
C LEU A 284 -14.86 -18.85 2.64
N ARG A 285 -15.29 -18.81 1.38
CA ARG A 285 -15.47 -19.97 0.52
C ARG A 285 -14.80 -19.75 -0.82
N HIS A 286 -14.43 -20.85 -1.48
CA HIS A 286 -13.93 -20.79 -2.84
C HIS A 286 -15.03 -20.32 -3.80
N VAL A 287 -14.69 -19.43 -4.73
CA VAL A 287 -15.58 -19.05 -5.83
C VAL A 287 -15.33 -20.00 -6.99
N LEU A 288 -16.34 -20.76 -7.38
CA LEU A 288 -16.26 -21.72 -8.48
C LEU A 288 -16.82 -21.13 -9.77
N ASN A 289 -16.33 -21.57 -10.93
CA ASN A 289 -16.96 -21.33 -12.22
C ASN A 289 -18.17 -22.27 -12.45
N ALA A 290 -18.82 -22.15 -13.62
CA ALA A 290 -19.96 -22.99 -13.97
C ALA A 290 -19.63 -24.49 -14.05
N GLU A 291 -18.36 -24.82 -14.27
CA GLU A 291 -17.82 -26.17 -14.33
C GLU A 291 -17.37 -26.72 -12.96
N GLY A 292 -17.56 -25.95 -11.88
CA GLY A 292 -17.20 -26.36 -10.51
C GLY A 292 -15.71 -26.22 -10.17
N VAL A 293 -14.93 -25.56 -11.02
CA VAL A 293 -13.49 -25.32 -10.82
C VAL A 293 -13.27 -24.02 -10.06
N PRO A 294 -12.42 -24.01 -9.00
CA PRO A 294 -12.08 -22.79 -8.29
C PRO A 294 -11.46 -21.74 -9.21
N LEU A 295 -12.10 -20.57 -9.28
CA LEU A 295 -11.55 -19.42 -9.98
C LEU A 295 -10.27 -18.95 -9.30
N GLN A 296 -9.37 -18.37 -10.11
CA GLN A 296 -8.13 -17.79 -9.62
C GLN A 296 -8.10 -16.30 -9.93
N THR A 297 -7.52 -15.54 -9.01
CA THR A 297 -7.09 -14.16 -9.22
C THR A 297 -6.04 -14.09 -10.34
N PRO A 298 -5.81 -12.91 -10.96
CA PRO A 298 -4.76 -12.72 -11.96
C PRO A 298 -3.35 -13.10 -11.50
N PHE A 299 -3.14 -13.23 -10.18
CA PHE A 299 -1.88 -13.62 -9.56
C PHE A 299 -1.80 -15.14 -9.28
N GLY A 300 -2.72 -15.95 -9.81
CA GLY A 300 -2.71 -17.41 -9.67
C GLY A 300 -3.12 -17.91 -8.28
N LYS A 301 -3.76 -17.07 -7.46
CA LYS A 301 -4.28 -17.43 -6.13
C LYS A 301 -5.78 -17.71 -6.21
N PRO A 302 -6.34 -18.67 -5.45
CA PRO A 302 -7.78 -18.94 -5.45
C PRO A 302 -8.58 -17.67 -5.14
N LEU A 303 -9.64 -17.42 -5.91
CA LEU A 303 -10.61 -16.39 -5.63
C LEU A 303 -11.54 -16.88 -4.51
N VAL A 304 -11.66 -16.09 -3.45
CA VAL A 304 -12.43 -16.44 -2.26
C VAL A 304 -13.41 -15.33 -1.93
N ASP A 305 -14.62 -15.71 -1.56
CA ASP A 305 -15.71 -14.81 -1.21
C ASP A 305 -16.58 -15.48 -0.15
N VAL A 306 -17.29 -14.68 0.63
CA VAL A 306 -18.24 -15.14 1.64
C VAL A 306 -19.46 -15.80 0.99
N GLU A 307 -19.86 -15.31 -0.19
CA GLU A 307 -20.92 -15.86 -1.05
C GLU A 307 -20.37 -16.92 -2.02
N GLY A 308 -19.14 -17.41 -1.80
CA GLY A 308 -18.54 -18.44 -2.64
C GLY A 308 -19.38 -19.73 -2.64
N ASN A 309 -19.58 -20.31 -3.83
CA ASN A 309 -20.37 -21.52 -4.01
C ASN A 309 -19.58 -22.83 -3.75
N GLY A 310 -18.27 -22.74 -3.51
CA GLY A 310 -17.41 -23.89 -3.22
C GLY A 310 -17.25 -24.19 -1.75
N ASP A 311 -16.33 -25.10 -1.43
CA ASP A 311 -16.03 -25.46 -0.05
C ASP A 311 -15.43 -24.28 0.74
N PRO A 312 -15.54 -24.29 2.09
CA PRO A 312 -14.85 -23.33 2.93
C PRO A 312 -13.35 -23.28 2.60
N LEU A 313 -12.78 -22.07 2.68
CA LEU A 313 -11.35 -21.89 2.53
C LEU A 313 -10.63 -22.55 3.70
N GLU A 314 -9.85 -23.59 3.41
CA GLU A 314 -9.11 -24.35 4.42
C GLU A 314 -7.62 -23.99 4.45
N PHE A 315 -7.13 -23.66 5.63
CA PHE A 315 -5.71 -23.56 5.93
C PHE A 315 -5.28 -24.84 6.65
N GLN A 316 -4.73 -25.76 5.88
CA GLN A 316 -4.28 -27.07 6.35
C GLN A 316 -2.95 -26.96 7.08
N PHE A 317 -2.80 -27.74 8.16
CA PHE A 317 -1.59 -27.82 8.94
C PHE A 317 -1.39 -29.22 9.52
N THR A 318 -0.16 -29.51 9.95
CA THR A 318 0.20 -30.75 10.63
C THR A 318 1.03 -30.46 11.87
N GLY A 319 1.04 -31.40 12.82
CA GLY A 319 1.83 -31.29 14.04
C GLY A 319 2.02 -32.64 14.73
N THR A 320 2.68 -32.60 15.89
CA THR A 320 2.87 -33.75 16.77
C THR A 320 2.23 -33.46 18.12
N GLY A 321 1.77 -34.52 18.79
CA GLY A 321 1.35 -34.46 20.18
C GLY A 321 1.54 -35.80 20.84
N PHE A 322 1.24 -35.89 22.13
CA PHE A 322 1.32 -37.14 22.86
C PHE A 322 0.23 -37.25 23.91
N LEU A 323 -0.20 -38.47 24.20
CA LEU A 323 -1.20 -38.76 25.21
C LEU A 323 -0.57 -38.73 26.60
N LEU A 324 -1.32 -38.26 27.58
CA LEU A 324 -0.99 -38.40 29.01
C LEU A 324 -1.64 -39.64 29.58
N THR A 325 -0.90 -40.38 30.41
CA THR A 325 -1.39 -41.60 31.03
C THR A 325 -2.67 -41.35 31.83
N GLY A 326 -3.73 -42.10 31.54
CA GLY A 326 -4.94 -42.18 32.37
C GLY A 326 -5.90 -40.98 32.33
N SER A 327 -5.64 -39.95 31.51
CA SER A 327 -6.43 -38.70 31.51
C SER A 327 -7.32 -38.49 30.28
N GLY A 328 -7.04 -39.16 29.15
CA GLY A 328 -7.69 -38.85 27.87
C GLY A 328 -7.24 -37.50 27.27
N TYR A 329 -6.20 -36.88 27.84
CA TYR A 329 -5.64 -35.64 27.34
C TYR A 329 -4.48 -35.90 26.39
N LEU A 330 -4.46 -35.14 25.31
CA LEU A 330 -3.36 -35.06 24.36
C LEU A 330 -2.69 -33.69 24.48
N VAL A 331 -1.39 -33.70 24.69
CA VAL A 331 -0.55 -32.51 24.80
C VAL A 331 0.04 -32.19 23.43
N THR A 332 0.05 -30.90 23.08
CA THR A 332 0.77 -30.36 21.92
C THR A 332 1.15 -28.91 22.21
N ASN A 333 1.72 -28.20 21.24
CA ASN A 333 1.96 -26.77 21.39
C ASN A 333 0.69 -25.93 21.15
N ARG A 334 0.65 -24.75 21.74
CA ARG A 334 -0.44 -23.79 21.52
C ARG A 334 -0.53 -23.37 20.05
N HIS A 335 0.60 -23.17 19.37
CA HIS A 335 0.58 -22.86 17.94
C HIS A 335 0.18 -24.05 17.05
N VAL A 336 0.13 -25.28 17.56
CA VAL A 336 -0.43 -26.43 16.80
C VAL A 336 -1.94 -26.50 17.03
N ALA A 337 -2.39 -26.35 18.28
CA ALA A 337 -3.82 -26.36 18.60
C ALA A 337 -4.57 -25.10 18.12
N LEU A 338 -3.88 -23.96 18.05
CA LEU A 338 -4.42 -22.65 17.62
C LEU A 338 -3.44 -21.98 16.64
N PRO A 339 -3.32 -22.47 15.39
CA PRO A 339 -2.27 -22.05 14.44
C PRO A 339 -2.22 -20.56 14.14
N TRP A 340 -3.37 -19.90 14.16
CA TRP A 340 -3.50 -18.47 13.90
C TRP A 340 -2.97 -17.59 15.04
N THR A 341 -2.68 -18.14 16.22
CA THR A 341 -2.11 -17.40 17.35
C THR A 341 -0.59 -17.18 17.25
N SER A 342 0.05 -17.81 16.27
CA SER A 342 1.48 -17.64 16.01
C SER A 342 1.78 -16.35 15.25
N GLY A 343 2.83 -15.64 15.68
CA GLY A 343 3.29 -14.40 15.06
C GLY A 343 2.22 -13.30 15.01
N ASP A 344 2.23 -12.49 13.95
CA ASP A 344 1.27 -11.41 13.75
C ASP A 344 -0.02 -11.86 13.03
N ARG A 345 -0.22 -13.17 12.80
CA ARG A 345 -1.31 -13.68 11.94
C ARG A 345 -2.69 -13.35 12.50
N MET A 346 -2.88 -13.55 13.79
CA MET A 346 -4.10 -13.16 14.50
C MET A 346 -4.41 -11.66 14.35
N ARG A 347 -3.37 -10.80 14.40
CA ARG A 347 -3.55 -9.35 14.22
C ARG A 347 -3.96 -9.06 12.78
N ALA A 348 -3.26 -9.63 11.80
CA ALA A 348 -3.56 -9.46 10.38
C ALA A 348 -4.99 -9.91 10.01
N PHE A 349 -5.45 -11.03 10.57
CA PHE A 349 -6.83 -11.47 10.38
C PHE A 349 -7.84 -10.51 10.98
N ARG A 350 -7.63 -10.05 12.23
CA ARG A 350 -8.52 -9.06 12.86
C ARG A 350 -8.56 -7.73 12.10
N GLU A 351 -7.41 -7.24 11.65
CA GLU A 351 -7.31 -6.01 10.83
C GLU A 351 -8.00 -6.18 9.46
N GLY A 352 -7.98 -7.39 8.91
CA GLY A 352 -8.72 -7.76 7.70
C GLY A 352 -10.20 -8.10 7.91
N GLY A 353 -10.74 -7.94 9.14
CA GLY A 353 -12.13 -8.23 9.45
C GLY A 353 -12.47 -9.72 9.57
N PHE A 354 -11.49 -10.58 9.85
CA PHE A 354 -11.65 -12.03 9.97
C PHE A 354 -11.39 -12.58 11.36
N GLU A 355 -12.17 -13.59 11.72
CA GLU A 355 -11.97 -14.45 12.88
C GLU A 355 -11.61 -15.87 12.42
N PRO A 356 -10.46 -16.41 12.82
CA PRO A 356 -10.09 -17.77 12.49
C PRO A 356 -10.85 -18.79 13.34
N GLU A 357 -11.21 -19.92 12.73
CA GLU A 357 -11.99 -20.98 13.37
C GLU A 357 -11.47 -22.36 12.99
N MET A 358 -11.29 -23.25 13.97
CA MET A 358 -10.92 -24.64 13.71
C MET A 358 -12.08 -25.36 13.01
N LEU A 359 -11.85 -25.83 11.79
CA LEU A 359 -12.86 -26.60 11.04
C LEU A 359 -12.74 -28.09 11.36
N ARG A 360 -11.51 -28.59 11.48
CA ARG A 360 -11.23 -30.00 11.72
C ARG A 360 -9.88 -30.19 12.38
N LEU A 361 -9.81 -31.12 13.34
CA LEU A 361 -8.56 -31.52 14.00
C LEU A 361 -8.58 -33.02 14.27
N MET A 362 -7.89 -33.76 13.40
CA MET A 362 -7.77 -35.22 13.46
C MET A 362 -6.45 -35.62 14.13
N VAL A 363 -6.50 -36.70 14.90
CA VAL A 363 -5.37 -37.33 15.57
C VAL A 363 -5.21 -38.75 15.04
N PHE A 364 -4.02 -39.06 14.57
CA PHE A 364 -3.64 -40.39 14.09
C PHE A 364 -2.65 -41.01 15.07
N LEU A 365 -3.08 -42.10 15.72
CA LEU A 365 -2.28 -42.82 16.71
C LEU A 365 -1.69 -44.09 16.09
N PRO A 366 -0.39 -44.36 16.28
CA PRO A 366 0.23 -45.60 15.81
C PRO A 366 -0.53 -46.85 16.29
N GLY A 367 -0.84 -47.74 15.35
CA GLY A 367 -1.56 -48.99 15.60
C GLY A 367 -3.08 -48.87 15.65
N LEU A 368 -3.66 -47.67 15.51
CA LEU A 368 -5.09 -47.48 15.27
C LEU A 368 -5.35 -47.20 13.78
N SER A 369 -6.30 -47.94 13.20
CA SER A 369 -6.68 -47.75 11.79
C SER A 369 -7.49 -46.47 11.61
N ASP A 370 -8.43 -46.21 12.53
CA ASP A 370 -9.34 -45.08 12.44
C ASP A 370 -8.75 -43.84 13.13
N PRO A 371 -8.81 -42.66 12.49
CA PRO A 371 -8.40 -41.42 13.12
C PRO A 371 -9.41 -40.97 14.16
N VAL A 372 -8.93 -40.14 15.08
CA VAL A 372 -9.68 -39.70 16.25
C VAL A 372 -9.89 -38.19 16.17
N ASP A 373 -11.12 -37.73 16.37
CA ASP A 373 -11.39 -36.29 16.50
C ASP A 373 -10.86 -35.78 17.84
N ALA A 374 -10.09 -34.70 17.79
CA ALA A 374 -9.61 -33.99 18.97
C ALA A 374 -10.31 -32.65 19.13
N THR A 375 -10.60 -32.31 20.38
CA THR A 375 -11.24 -31.04 20.74
C THR A 375 -10.29 -30.19 21.58
N PHE A 376 -10.25 -28.89 21.30
CA PHE A 376 -9.45 -27.97 22.11
C PHE A 376 -10.04 -27.86 23.52
N LEU A 377 -9.19 -28.01 24.53
CA LEU A 377 -9.59 -27.96 25.94
C LEU A 377 -9.04 -26.71 26.63
N ALA A 378 -7.70 -26.54 26.59
CA ALA A 378 -7.04 -25.39 27.21
C ALA A 378 -5.69 -25.09 26.54
N ALA A 379 -5.18 -23.88 26.76
CA ALA A 379 -3.82 -23.50 26.36
C ALA A 379 -3.14 -22.68 27.46
N GLY A 380 -1.82 -22.82 27.54
CA GLY A 380 -0.99 -22.00 28.41
C GLY A 380 -1.05 -20.52 28.01
N GLY A 381 -1.12 -19.63 29.00
CA GLY A 381 -1.09 -18.18 28.77
C GLY A 381 0.30 -17.69 28.32
N THR A 382 1.35 -18.18 28.99
CA THR A 382 2.74 -17.78 28.75
C THR A 382 3.51 -18.81 27.93
N ALA A 383 3.41 -20.09 28.30
CA ALA A 383 4.05 -21.20 27.62
C ALA A 383 3.30 -21.62 26.36
N ASP A 384 4.03 -22.04 25.33
CA ASP A 384 3.48 -22.52 24.07
C ASP A 384 2.97 -23.96 24.20
N LEU A 385 1.96 -24.17 25.04
CA LEU A 385 1.36 -25.47 25.35
C LEU A 385 -0.15 -25.43 25.16
N ALA A 386 -0.70 -26.54 24.68
CA ALA A 386 -2.13 -26.76 24.63
C ALA A 386 -2.48 -28.20 24.99
N LEU A 387 -3.67 -28.34 25.54
CA LEU A 387 -4.32 -29.59 25.87
C LEU A 387 -5.52 -29.78 24.96
N LEU A 388 -5.59 -30.96 24.37
CA LEU A 388 -6.70 -31.43 23.58
C LEU A 388 -7.35 -32.61 24.29
N SER A 389 -8.67 -32.73 24.18
CA SER A 389 -9.41 -33.90 24.65
C SER A 389 -9.62 -34.88 23.50
N VAL A 390 -9.35 -36.16 23.77
CA VAL A 390 -9.64 -37.28 22.86
C VAL A 390 -10.57 -38.30 23.56
N PRO A 391 -11.33 -39.12 22.80
CA PRO A 391 -12.10 -40.23 23.35
C PRO A 391 -11.24 -41.17 24.19
N ARG A 392 -11.81 -41.65 25.31
CA ARG A 392 -11.09 -42.47 26.29
C ARG A 392 -10.59 -43.78 25.69
N GLU A 393 -11.37 -44.36 24.78
CA GLU A 393 -11.07 -45.61 24.07
C GLU A 393 -9.76 -45.48 23.26
N ALA A 394 -9.52 -44.32 22.67
CA ALA A 394 -8.28 -44.04 21.94
C ALA A 394 -7.07 -43.93 22.87
N SER A 395 -7.27 -43.47 24.11
CA SER A 395 -6.21 -43.32 25.11
C SER A 395 -5.92 -44.58 25.93
N GLU A 396 -6.77 -45.61 25.86
CA GLU A 396 -6.64 -46.81 26.69
C GLU A 396 -5.36 -47.58 26.37
N GLY A 397 -4.58 -47.92 27.41
CA GLY A 397 -3.29 -48.59 27.27
C GLY A 397 -2.19 -47.74 26.62
N ARG A 398 -2.44 -46.43 26.43
CA ARG A 398 -1.50 -45.45 25.89
C ARG A 398 -1.29 -44.31 26.89
N GLY A 399 -0.24 -43.55 26.65
CA GLY A 399 0.06 -42.34 27.38
C GLY A 399 1.45 -42.36 28.01
N LEU A 400 1.98 -41.17 28.21
CA LEU A 400 3.28 -40.93 28.79
C LEU A 400 3.12 -40.31 30.18
N SER A 401 4.04 -40.69 31.06
CA SER A 401 4.16 -40.09 32.39
C SER A 401 5.04 -38.85 32.32
N LEU A 402 4.75 -37.87 33.16
CA LEU A 402 5.55 -36.65 33.27
C LEU A 402 6.67 -36.86 34.28
N SER A 403 7.86 -36.33 34.00
CA SER A 403 8.99 -36.42 34.92
C SER A 403 8.80 -35.49 36.11
N GLU A 404 8.96 -36.02 37.33
CA GLU A 404 9.03 -35.23 38.56
C GLU A 404 10.48 -34.85 38.93
N SER A 405 11.45 -35.46 38.26
CA SER A 405 12.88 -35.27 38.53
C SER A 405 13.39 -33.98 37.90
N PRO A 406 14.29 -33.25 38.59
CA PRO A 406 14.96 -32.10 37.98
C PRO A 406 15.89 -32.58 36.85
N LEU A 407 15.85 -31.86 35.73
CA LEU A 407 16.76 -32.06 34.61
C LEU A 407 18.15 -31.51 34.91
N GLU A 408 19.19 -32.20 34.45
CA GLU A 408 20.57 -31.72 34.47
C GLU A 408 21.12 -31.50 33.04
N THR A 409 22.01 -30.51 32.90
CA THR A 409 22.74 -30.32 31.64
C THR A 409 23.66 -31.52 31.39
N GLY A 410 23.58 -32.09 30.20
CA GLY A 410 24.28 -33.31 29.80
C GLY A 410 23.44 -34.58 29.87
N ASP A 411 22.23 -34.52 30.44
CA ASP A 411 21.30 -35.65 30.43
C ASP A 411 20.93 -36.04 29.00
N GLU A 412 20.75 -37.33 28.79
CA GLU A 412 20.30 -37.89 27.52
C GLU A 412 18.82 -37.56 27.30
N VAL A 413 18.47 -37.15 26.08
CA VAL A 413 17.09 -36.87 25.70
C VAL A 413 16.73 -37.57 24.39
N ILE A 414 15.54 -38.14 24.35
CA ILE A 414 14.95 -38.78 23.18
C ILE A 414 13.77 -37.93 22.73
N VAL A 415 13.87 -37.35 21.53
CA VAL A 415 12.78 -36.54 20.96
C VAL A 415 12.00 -37.40 19.97
N MET A 416 10.69 -37.40 20.10
CA MET A 416 9.81 -38.17 19.21
C MET A 416 8.77 -37.28 18.54
N GLY A 417 8.49 -37.56 17.28
CA GLY A 417 7.40 -36.87 16.57
C GLY A 417 7.37 -37.14 15.07
N PHE A 418 6.65 -36.29 14.34
CA PHE A 418 6.46 -36.40 12.90
C PHE A 418 7.13 -35.22 12.17
N PRO A 419 8.48 -35.14 12.16
CA PRO A 419 9.20 -34.09 11.46
C PRO A 419 8.82 -34.11 9.97
N THR A 420 8.62 -32.95 9.37
CA THR A 420 8.06 -32.71 8.02
C THR A 420 6.63 -33.21 7.79
N GLY A 421 5.95 -33.66 8.84
CA GLY A 421 4.55 -34.08 8.82
C GLY A 421 4.28 -35.22 7.84
N LEU A 422 3.28 -35.03 6.97
CA LEU A 422 2.82 -36.05 6.03
C LEU A 422 3.91 -36.51 5.03
N ARG A 423 4.87 -35.63 4.70
CA ARG A 423 5.99 -35.96 3.79
C ARG A 423 6.90 -37.04 4.36
N ALA A 424 7.26 -36.97 5.64
CA ALA A 424 8.06 -38.03 6.28
C ALA A 424 7.29 -39.35 6.37
N LEU A 425 5.98 -39.31 6.60
CA LEU A 425 5.17 -40.52 6.64
C LEU A 425 5.11 -41.20 5.26
N LEU A 426 4.95 -40.42 4.20
CA LEU A 426 5.00 -40.91 2.83
C LEU A 426 6.37 -41.48 2.46
N ALA A 427 7.44 -40.80 2.88
CA ALA A 427 8.81 -41.28 2.76
C ALA A 427 9.01 -42.65 3.45
N GLN A 428 8.48 -42.81 4.66
CA GLN A 428 8.56 -44.06 5.43
C GLN A 428 7.68 -45.19 4.87
N ALA A 429 6.53 -44.87 4.28
CA ALA A 429 5.61 -45.85 3.71
C ALA A 429 6.20 -46.57 2.48
N GLY A 430 7.09 -45.88 1.77
CA GLY A 430 7.88 -46.42 0.67
C GLY A 430 7.12 -46.47 -0.67
N GLN A 431 7.88 -46.76 -1.73
CA GLN A 431 7.39 -46.74 -3.12
C GLN A 431 6.08 -47.52 -3.36
N PRO A 432 5.91 -48.75 -2.84
CA PRO A 432 4.70 -49.52 -3.15
C PRO A 432 3.42 -48.87 -2.62
N PHE A 433 3.52 -48.07 -1.55
CA PHE A 433 2.40 -47.30 -1.03
C PHE A 433 2.10 -46.10 -1.93
N LEU A 434 3.14 -45.34 -2.31
CA LEU A 434 3.01 -44.15 -3.15
C LEU A 434 2.40 -44.48 -4.52
N THR A 435 2.85 -45.54 -5.18
CA THR A 435 2.29 -45.98 -6.47
C THR A 435 0.80 -46.31 -6.37
N LYS A 436 0.37 -47.01 -5.30
CA LYS A 436 -1.05 -47.31 -5.09
C LYS A 436 -1.89 -46.06 -4.88
N LEU A 437 -1.34 -45.07 -4.18
CA LEU A 437 -2.02 -43.80 -3.91
C LEU A 437 -2.19 -42.98 -5.20
N GLU A 438 -1.13 -42.91 -6.03
CA GLU A 438 -1.16 -42.28 -7.36
C GLU A 438 -2.15 -42.98 -8.29
N ASP A 439 -2.08 -44.31 -8.40
CA ASP A 439 -2.95 -45.12 -9.26
C ASP A 439 -4.43 -44.99 -8.87
N ALA A 440 -4.72 -44.83 -7.58
CA ALA A 440 -6.08 -44.61 -7.06
C ALA A 440 -6.55 -43.15 -7.20
N GLY A 441 -5.66 -42.21 -7.52
CA GLY A 441 -5.97 -40.78 -7.53
C GLY A 441 -6.25 -40.20 -6.14
N GLU A 442 -5.81 -40.88 -5.07
CA GLU A 442 -6.11 -40.55 -3.67
C GLU A 442 -5.04 -39.63 -3.06
N THR A 443 -4.68 -38.55 -3.75
CA THR A 443 -3.60 -37.64 -3.34
C THR A 443 -4.07 -36.49 -2.44
N ASP A 444 -5.35 -36.47 -2.08
CA ASP A 444 -5.94 -35.46 -1.20
C ASP A 444 -5.36 -35.52 0.22
N PHE A 445 -5.13 -34.35 0.81
CA PHE A 445 -4.49 -34.17 2.11
C PHE A 445 -5.10 -35.06 3.21
N TRP A 446 -6.43 -35.11 3.31
CA TRP A 446 -7.13 -35.90 4.34
C TRP A 446 -7.09 -37.40 4.04
N THR A 447 -7.15 -37.76 2.76
CA THR A 447 -7.21 -39.15 2.32
C THR A 447 -5.87 -39.86 2.55
N VAL A 448 -4.75 -39.19 2.26
CA VAL A 448 -3.41 -39.78 2.41
C VAL A 448 -3.14 -40.23 3.86
N ALA A 449 -3.42 -39.37 4.84
CA ALA A 449 -3.20 -39.69 6.25
C ALA A 449 -4.10 -40.84 6.73
N ALA A 450 -5.36 -40.86 6.30
CA ALA A 450 -6.27 -41.98 6.57
C ALA A 450 -5.73 -43.30 6.01
N ARG A 451 -5.27 -43.33 4.75
CA ARG A 451 -4.68 -44.53 4.13
C ARG A 451 -3.41 -45.00 4.83
N LEU A 452 -2.57 -44.08 5.30
CA LEU A 452 -1.40 -44.41 6.10
C LEU A 452 -1.80 -45.06 7.43
N SER A 453 -2.84 -44.56 8.09
CA SER A 453 -3.36 -45.13 9.34
C SER A 453 -3.96 -46.51 9.15
N GLU A 454 -4.82 -46.68 8.15
CA GLU A 454 -5.45 -47.97 7.79
C GLU A 454 -4.42 -49.08 7.57
N GLN A 455 -3.27 -48.75 6.98
CA GLN A 455 -2.19 -49.69 6.69
C GLN A 455 -1.15 -49.82 7.81
N GLY A 456 -1.37 -49.18 8.96
CA GLY A 456 -0.46 -49.21 10.10
C GLY A 456 0.90 -48.54 9.80
N LYS A 457 0.92 -47.52 8.94
CA LYS A 457 2.12 -46.79 8.50
C LYS A 457 2.32 -45.46 9.22
N ILE A 458 1.45 -45.11 10.16
CA ILE A 458 1.66 -43.97 11.07
C ILE A 458 2.67 -44.39 12.14
N ALA A 459 3.90 -43.93 12.00
CA ALA A 459 4.97 -44.15 12.98
C ALA A 459 5.78 -42.85 13.17
N PRO A 460 5.98 -42.40 14.43
CA PRO A 460 6.83 -41.27 14.71
C PRO A 460 8.30 -41.63 14.45
N LEU A 461 9.08 -40.62 14.11
CA LEU A 461 10.55 -40.70 14.11
C LEU A 461 11.06 -40.37 15.50
N ALA A 462 12.18 -40.99 15.86
CA ALA A 462 12.87 -40.74 17.12
C ALA A 462 14.30 -40.30 16.84
N SER A 463 14.75 -39.27 17.53
CA SER A 463 16.12 -38.81 17.54
C SER A 463 16.63 -38.71 18.98
N ARG A 464 17.94 -38.65 19.11
CA ARG A 464 18.62 -38.72 20.40
C ARG A 464 19.67 -37.63 20.48
N GLY A 465 19.80 -37.06 21.67
CA GLY A 465 20.74 -35.99 21.94
C GLY A 465 21.00 -35.87 23.43
N ILE A 466 21.58 -34.73 23.81
CA ILE A 466 21.82 -34.31 25.18
C ILE A 466 21.20 -32.95 25.44
N ILE A 467 20.86 -32.70 26.69
CA ILE A 467 20.43 -31.37 27.15
C ILE A 467 21.65 -30.45 27.21
N ALA A 468 21.64 -29.41 26.38
CA ALA A 468 22.70 -28.41 26.30
C ALA A 468 22.52 -27.29 27.34
N GLN A 469 21.28 -26.87 27.60
CA GLN A 469 20.98 -25.78 28.54
C GLN A 469 19.54 -25.89 29.06
N ILE A 470 19.35 -25.48 30.31
CA ILE A 470 18.03 -25.43 30.95
C ILE A 470 17.80 -24.01 31.47
N THR A 471 16.61 -23.47 31.22
CA THR A 471 16.12 -22.21 31.75
C THR A 471 14.69 -22.41 32.26
N PRO A 472 14.14 -21.48 33.05
CA PRO A 472 12.75 -21.58 33.51
C PRO A 472 11.72 -21.66 32.37
N MET A 473 12.05 -21.18 31.18
CA MET A 473 11.12 -21.10 30.04
C MET A 473 11.44 -22.09 28.91
N ALA A 474 12.61 -22.71 28.92
CA ALA A 474 13.10 -23.52 27.80
C ALA A 474 14.14 -24.55 28.23
N VAL A 475 14.03 -25.75 27.65
CA VAL A 475 15.06 -26.79 27.62
C VAL A 475 15.65 -26.82 26.22
N ILE A 476 16.97 -26.71 26.10
CA ILE A 476 17.69 -26.71 24.83
C ILE A 476 18.46 -28.02 24.70
N TYR A 477 18.31 -28.70 23.57
CA TYR A 477 18.97 -29.98 23.30
C TYR A 477 19.38 -30.13 21.82
N ASP A 478 20.30 -31.06 21.55
CA ASP A 478 20.85 -31.32 20.20
C ASP A 478 20.21 -32.50 19.47
N ALA A 479 19.18 -33.13 20.05
CA ALA A 479 18.41 -34.18 19.39
C ALA A 479 17.72 -33.64 18.12
N GLU A 480 18.01 -34.23 16.96
CA GLU A 480 17.54 -33.73 15.65
C GLU A 480 16.02 -33.69 15.50
N THR A 481 15.47 -32.57 15.04
CA THR A 481 14.05 -32.43 14.69
C THR A 481 13.88 -31.31 13.67
N THR A 482 12.66 -31.11 13.17
CA THR A 482 12.34 -30.01 12.25
C THR A 482 10.85 -29.64 12.35
N ILE A 483 10.40 -28.71 11.52
CA ILE A 483 8.97 -28.33 11.36
C ILE A 483 8.12 -29.60 11.23
N GLY A 484 7.02 -29.70 11.96
CA GLY A 484 6.17 -30.90 12.04
C GLY A 484 6.42 -31.76 13.28
N GLY A 485 7.65 -31.76 13.82
CA GLY A 485 7.97 -32.38 15.12
C GLY A 485 7.52 -31.55 16.33
N SER A 486 6.97 -30.35 16.09
CA SER A 486 6.44 -29.46 17.11
C SER A 486 5.27 -30.11 17.85
N GLY A 487 5.30 -30.04 19.17
CA GLY A 487 4.34 -30.62 20.11
C GLY A 487 4.68 -32.05 20.55
N GLY A 488 5.73 -32.63 19.96
CA GLY A 488 6.24 -33.95 20.35
C GLY A 488 6.94 -33.97 21.71
N PRO A 489 6.96 -35.12 22.39
CA PRO A 489 7.62 -35.23 23.68
C PRO A 489 9.14 -35.32 23.51
N ALA A 490 9.86 -34.69 24.44
CA ALA A 490 11.24 -34.97 24.76
C ALA A 490 11.26 -35.83 26.03
N LEU A 491 11.87 -37.00 25.94
CA LEU A 491 11.86 -38.05 26.96
C LEU A 491 13.25 -38.22 27.58
N ASP A 492 13.30 -38.57 28.86
CA ASP A 492 14.52 -39.06 29.49
C ASP A 492 14.80 -40.54 29.15
N SER A 493 15.86 -41.10 29.76
CA SER A 493 16.23 -42.51 29.61
C SER A 493 15.22 -43.51 30.18
N ASP A 494 14.29 -43.04 31.01
CA ASP A 494 13.23 -43.84 31.63
C ASP A 494 11.91 -43.76 30.84
N GLY A 495 11.87 -42.92 29.80
CA GLY A 495 10.69 -42.73 28.96
C GLY A 495 9.65 -41.78 29.54
N THR A 496 10.01 -40.98 30.55
CA THR A 496 9.13 -39.93 31.08
C THR A 496 9.37 -38.61 30.37
N VAL A 497 8.32 -37.79 30.24
CA VAL A 497 8.37 -36.53 29.50
C VAL A 497 9.06 -35.48 30.34
N VAL A 498 10.13 -34.90 29.80
CA VAL A 498 10.91 -33.83 30.45
C VAL A 498 10.73 -32.46 29.79
N ALA A 499 10.37 -32.44 28.50
CA ALA A 499 10.01 -31.22 27.79
C ALA A 499 9.08 -31.53 26.59
N ILE A 500 8.46 -30.49 26.04
CA ILE A 500 7.61 -30.55 24.86
C ILE A 500 8.29 -29.77 23.74
N ASN A 501 8.72 -30.45 22.69
CA ASN A 501 9.42 -29.84 21.56
C ASN A 501 8.57 -28.74 20.91
N THR A 502 9.12 -27.53 20.71
CA THR A 502 8.31 -26.38 20.23
C THR A 502 8.93 -25.60 19.08
N ALA A 503 10.24 -25.41 19.07
CA ALA A 503 10.89 -24.54 18.11
C ALA A 503 12.26 -25.07 17.73
N ILE A 504 12.64 -24.80 16.49
CA ILE A 504 13.98 -25.05 15.97
C ILE A 504 14.65 -23.70 15.73
N LEU A 505 15.95 -23.60 16.01
CA LEU A 505 16.80 -22.49 15.58
C LEU A 505 17.56 -22.94 14.33
N PRO A 506 17.09 -22.64 13.10
CA PRO A 506 17.68 -23.21 11.87
C PRO A 506 19.14 -22.80 11.66
N GLU A 507 19.52 -21.62 12.15
CA GLU A 507 20.87 -21.07 12.04
C GLU A 507 21.88 -21.74 12.99
N PHE A 508 21.40 -22.45 14.01
CA PHE A 508 22.21 -23.20 14.96
C PHE A 508 21.86 -24.69 14.84
N GLY A 509 22.52 -25.39 13.91
CA GLY A 509 22.37 -26.84 13.74
C GLY A 509 22.65 -27.58 15.05
N GLY A 510 21.62 -28.19 15.64
CA GLY A 510 21.70 -28.86 16.94
C GLY A 510 21.24 -28.04 18.15
N ALA A 511 20.47 -26.96 17.97
CA ALA A 511 19.82 -26.23 19.07
C ALA A 511 18.30 -26.24 18.91
N ASN A 512 17.68 -27.33 19.37
CA ASN A 512 16.22 -27.46 19.43
C ASN A 512 15.72 -27.05 20.81
N ILE A 513 14.54 -26.44 20.84
CA ILE A 513 13.95 -25.86 22.05
C ILE A 513 12.69 -26.63 22.39
N GLY A 514 12.60 -27.08 23.63
CA GLY A 514 11.38 -27.62 24.23
C GLY A 514 10.88 -26.74 25.38
N VAL A 515 9.57 -26.68 25.54
CA VAL A 515 8.93 -26.11 26.74
C VAL A 515 9.15 -27.08 27.92
N PRO A 516 9.65 -26.64 29.08
CA PRO A 516 9.88 -27.51 30.22
C PRO A 516 8.59 -28.19 30.71
N VAL A 517 8.66 -29.45 31.15
CA VAL A 517 7.49 -30.18 31.68
C VAL A 517 6.83 -29.50 32.89
N ALA A 518 7.58 -28.69 33.64
CA ALA A 518 7.05 -27.89 34.74
C ALA A 518 5.92 -26.92 34.30
N GLU A 519 5.96 -26.40 33.07
CA GLU A 519 4.87 -25.56 32.55
C GLU A 519 3.60 -26.39 32.25
N LEU A 520 3.77 -27.66 31.86
CA LEU A 520 2.65 -28.57 31.65
C LEU A 520 2.00 -28.97 32.97
N HIS A 521 2.78 -29.22 34.02
CA HIS A 521 2.24 -29.42 35.38
C HIS A 521 1.39 -28.23 35.82
N ARG A 522 1.91 -27.00 35.68
CA ARG A 522 1.13 -25.78 36.04
C ARG A 522 -0.16 -25.64 35.25
N LEU A 523 -0.16 -26.00 33.96
CA LEU A 523 -1.37 -25.95 33.14
C LEU A 523 -2.41 -26.98 33.62
N LEU A 524 -1.98 -28.20 33.95
CA LEU A 524 -2.86 -29.24 34.48
C LEU A 524 -3.41 -28.86 35.87
N ASP A 525 -2.59 -28.28 36.73
CA ASP A 525 -3.01 -27.82 38.06
C ASP A 525 -4.06 -26.70 37.95
N ALA A 526 -3.81 -25.70 37.09
CA ALA A 526 -4.76 -24.61 36.87
C ALA A 526 -6.13 -25.11 36.37
N MET A 527 -6.15 -26.16 35.56
CA MET A 527 -7.40 -26.78 35.09
C MET A 527 -8.11 -27.64 36.13
N ALA A 528 -7.40 -28.15 37.14
CA ALA A 528 -8.01 -28.92 38.22
C ALA A 528 -8.67 -28.00 39.28
N GLU A 529 -8.27 -26.73 39.31
CA GLU A 529 -8.82 -25.70 40.19
C GLU A 529 -10.09 -25.02 39.63
N ASP A 530 -10.26 -25.01 38.30
CA ASP A 530 -11.44 -24.51 37.56
C ASP A 530 -12.55 -25.57 37.45
#